data_AF-A0A4R2U0X4-F1
#
_entry.id   AF-A0A4R2U0X4-F1
#
_cell.length_a   1.000
_cell.length_b   1.000
_cell.length_c   1.000
_cell.angle_alpha   90.00
_cell.angle_beta   90.00
_cell.angle_gamma   90.00
#
_symmetry.space_group_name_H-M   'P 1'
#
loop_
_entity.id
_entity.type
_entity.pdbx_description
1 polymer ?
#
loop_
_entity_poly.entity_id
_entity_poly.type
_entity_poly.pdbx_seq_one_letter_code
_entity_poly.pdbx_strand_id
1 'polypeptide(L)'
;MRRHREADGSYTAPYQLARSLTLFGAHAAGVPAIETVHPDFRDLDGLAAYAARGRRDGFMGMTAIHPSQVAVINAAFTPSPEERLNAQAIVDLFAANPGAGALQMDGKMVDAPHLKAAKAVLALAAD
;
A
#
# COMPACT_ATOMS: atom_id res chain seq x y z
N MET A 1 -31.85 3.67 4.08
CA MET A 1 -30.65 2.88 3.72
C MET A 1 -29.75 2.79 4.95
N ARG A 2 -29.20 1.63 5.31
CA ARG A 2 -28.31 1.50 6.48
C ARG A 2 -26.97 2.19 6.17
N ARG A 3 -26.54 3.12 7.03
CA ARG A 3 -25.26 3.83 6.88
C ARG A 3 -24.15 2.93 7.42
N HIS A 4 -23.10 2.69 6.62
CA HIS A 4 -21.94 1.88 7.00
C HIS A 4 -20.73 2.74 7.39
N ARG A 5 -20.91 4.07 7.44
CA ARG A 5 -19.90 5.06 7.81
C ARG A 5 -20.38 5.92 8.97
N GLU A 6 -19.42 6.30 9.81
CA GLU A 6 -19.59 7.29 10.87
C GLU A 6 -19.71 8.72 10.30
N ALA A 7 -19.96 9.70 11.17
CA ALA A 7 -20.08 11.10 10.78
C ALA A 7 -18.77 11.68 10.17
N ASP A 8 -17.63 11.15 10.58
CA ASP A 8 -16.29 11.50 10.07
C ASP A 8 -15.92 10.77 8.77
N GLY A 9 -16.81 9.95 8.22
CA GLY A 9 -16.60 9.19 6.99
C GLY A 9 -15.83 7.88 7.18
N SER A 10 -15.33 7.58 8.38
CA SER A 10 -14.73 6.27 8.70
C SER A 10 -15.77 5.16 8.63
N TYR A 11 -15.33 3.92 8.42
CA TYR A 11 -16.22 2.76 8.48
C TYR A 11 -16.69 2.52 9.92
N THR A 12 -17.93 2.06 10.09
CA THR A 12 -18.38 1.48 11.36
C THR A 12 -17.55 0.23 11.73
N ALA A 13 -17.47 -0.12 13.01
CA ALA A 13 -16.57 -1.17 13.51
C ALA A 13 -16.66 -2.53 12.76
N PRO A 14 -17.84 -3.07 12.38
CA PRO A 14 -17.90 -4.33 11.63
C PRO A 14 -17.21 -4.26 10.27
N TYR A 15 -17.30 -3.11 9.58
CA TYR A 15 -16.67 -2.91 8.27
C TYR A 15 -15.17 -2.65 8.41
N GLN A 16 -14.74 -2.01 9.50
CA GLN A 16 -13.31 -1.91 9.83
C GLN A 16 -12.70 -3.28 10.07
N LEU A 17 -13.37 -4.14 10.86
CA LEU A 17 -12.92 -5.51 11.11
C LEU A 17 -12.85 -6.31 9.81
N ALA A 18 -13.89 -6.26 8.98
CA ALA A 18 -13.89 -6.96 7.69
C ALA A 18 -12.73 -6.48 6.80
N ARG A 19 -12.48 -5.17 6.74
CA ARG A 19 -11.35 -4.60 6.00
C ARG A 19 -10.00 -5.09 6.50
N SER A 20 -9.79 -5.14 7.82
CA SER A 20 -8.57 -5.68 8.42
C SER A 20 -8.39 -7.18 8.13
N LEU A 21 -9.46 -7.97 8.22
CA LEU A 21 -9.41 -9.39 7.91
C LEU A 21 -9.10 -9.66 6.43
N THR A 22 -9.66 -8.87 5.50
CA THR A 22 -9.32 -8.95 4.07
C THR A 22 -7.83 -8.70 3.85
N LEU A 23 -7.28 -7.65 4.49
CA LEU A 23 -5.87 -7.32 4.39
C LEU A 23 -5.00 -8.48 4.91
N PHE A 24 -5.25 -8.96 6.12
CA PHE A 24 -4.48 -10.05 6.72
C PHE A 24 -4.58 -11.35 5.94
N GLY A 25 -5.79 -11.71 5.48
CA GLY A 25 -6.04 -12.90 4.68
C GLY A 25 -5.30 -12.85 3.34
N ALA A 26 -5.34 -11.71 2.64
CA ALA A 26 -4.65 -11.54 1.37
C ALA A 26 -3.12 -11.65 1.52
N HIS A 27 -2.55 -10.98 2.53
CA HIS A 27 -1.10 -11.07 2.83
C HIS A 27 -0.68 -12.49 3.22
N ALA A 28 -1.48 -13.18 4.04
CA ALA A 28 -1.22 -14.57 4.42
C ALA A 28 -1.29 -15.52 3.21
N ALA A 29 -2.19 -15.25 2.26
CA ALA A 29 -2.32 -16.02 1.02
C ALA A 29 -1.33 -15.61 -0.08
N GLY A 30 -0.54 -14.54 0.11
CA GLY A 30 0.40 -14.04 -0.90
C GLY A 30 -0.28 -13.42 -2.12
N VAL A 31 -1.50 -12.91 -1.99
CA VAL A 31 -2.26 -12.27 -3.08
C VAL A 31 -2.44 -10.76 -2.82
N PRO A 32 -2.64 -9.93 -3.86
CA PRO A 32 -2.87 -8.51 -3.68
C PRO A 32 -4.14 -8.20 -2.86
N ALA A 33 -3.98 -7.42 -1.80
CA ALA A 33 -5.12 -6.86 -1.07
C ALA A 33 -5.69 -5.65 -1.81
N ILE A 34 -6.99 -5.67 -2.14
CA ILE A 34 -7.68 -4.58 -2.85
C ILE A 34 -8.61 -3.82 -1.90
N GLU A 35 -8.46 -2.50 -1.87
CA GLU A 35 -9.28 -1.60 -1.09
C GLU A 35 -10.65 -1.38 -1.75
N THR A 36 -11.63 -1.07 -0.91
CA THR A 36 -13.02 -0.79 -1.24
C THR A 36 -13.21 0.56 -1.95
N VAL A 37 -14.44 0.91 -2.33
CA VAL A 37 -14.75 2.12 -3.11
C VAL A 37 -14.80 3.39 -2.26
N HIS A 38 -14.44 4.53 -2.86
CA HIS A 38 -14.84 5.86 -2.37
C HIS A 38 -16.08 6.32 -3.17
N PRO A 39 -17.28 6.38 -2.55
CA PRO A 39 -18.53 6.54 -3.30
C PRO A 39 -18.74 7.91 -3.95
N ASP A 40 -18.23 8.99 -3.33
CA ASP A 40 -18.36 10.33 -3.90
C ASP A 40 -17.30 10.55 -4.97
N PHE A 41 -17.61 10.20 -6.21
CA PHE A 41 -16.65 10.29 -7.32
C PHE A 41 -16.24 11.72 -7.69
N ARG A 42 -16.90 12.73 -7.13
CA ARG A 42 -16.57 14.15 -7.31
C ARG A 42 -15.60 14.65 -6.24
N ASP A 43 -15.56 13.99 -5.08
CA ASP A 43 -14.61 14.27 -3.99
C ASP A 43 -13.26 13.59 -4.25
N LEU A 44 -12.46 14.21 -5.14
CA LEU A 44 -11.14 13.68 -5.49
C LEU A 44 -10.10 13.86 -4.37
N ASP A 45 -10.24 14.88 -3.53
CA ASP A 45 -9.35 15.10 -2.38
C ASP A 45 -9.62 14.06 -1.28
N GLY A 46 -10.90 13.80 -0.98
CA GLY A 46 -11.30 12.73 -0.09
C GLY A 46 -10.90 11.35 -0.62
N LEU A 47 -10.98 11.12 -1.92
CA LEU A 47 -10.44 9.92 -2.56
C LEU A 47 -8.93 9.81 -2.37
N ALA A 48 -8.16 10.88 -2.59
CA ALA A 48 -6.70 10.86 -2.44
C ALA A 48 -6.29 10.49 -1.00
N ALA A 49 -6.91 11.12 0.00
CA ALA A 49 -6.68 10.79 1.40
C ALA A 49 -7.09 9.33 1.73
N TYR A 50 -8.20 8.87 1.15
CA TYR A 50 -8.68 7.51 1.34
C TYR A 50 -7.74 6.46 0.74
N ALA A 51 -7.26 6.68 -0.49
CA ALA A 51 -6.33 5.81 -1.19
C ALA A 51 -4.95 5.79 -0.51
N ALA A 52 -4.44 6.94 -0.09
CA ALA A 52 -3.19 7.04 0.67
C ALA A 52 -3.26 6.27 2.00
N ARG A 53 -4.39 6.33 2.70
CA ARG A 53 -4.64 5.51 3.89
C ARG A 53 -4.63 4.02 3.56
N GLY A 54 -5.31 3.61 2.49
CA GLY A 54 -5.31 2.24 2.00
C GLY A 54 -3.92 1.71 1.72
N ARG A 55 -3.12 2.44 0.95
CA ARG A 55 -1.72 2.10 0.67
C ARG A 55 -0.91 1.94 1.95
N ARG A 56 -0.96 2.92 2.86
CA ARG A 56 -0.20 2.89 4.11
C ARG A 56 -0.54 1.66 4.97
N ASP A 57 -1.82 1.27 4.99
CA ASP A 57 -2.25 0.08 5.74
C ASP A 57 -1.78 -1.23 5.08
N GLY A 58 -1.38 -1.21 3.81
CA GLY A 58 -0.83 -2.36 3.09
C GLY A 58 -1.69 -2.90 1.95
N PHE A 59 -2.71 -2.16 1.51
CA PHE A 59 -3.43 -2.47 0.27
C PHE A 59 -2.56 -2.15 -0.95
N MET A 60 -2.72 -2.90 -2.03
CA MET A 60 -1.95 -2.77 -3.27
C MET A 60 -2.71 -2.03 -4.38
N GLY A 61 -3.99 -1.74 -4.15
CA GLY A 61 -4.84 -1.02 -5.09
C GLY A 61 -6.21 -0.77 -4.49
N MET A 62 -7.10 -0.17 -5.29
CA MET A 62 -8.44 0.21 -4.87
C MET A 62 -9.42 0.14 -6.04
N THR A 63 -10.68 -0.17 -5.76
CA THR A 63 -11.72 -0.21 -6.79
C THR A 63 -12.14 1.21 -7.22
N ALA A 64 -12.06 1.50 -8.52
CA ALA A 64 -12.63 2.70 -9.13
C ALA A 64 -14.07 2.46 -9.60
N ILE A 65 -14.98 3.38 -9.31
CA ILE A 65 -16.39 3.34 -9.77
C ILE A 65 -16.67 4.36 -10.88
N HIS A 66 -15.71 5.25 -11.15
CA HIS A 66 -15.82 6.27 -12.19
C HIS A 66 -14.44 6.57 -12.79
N PRO A 67 -14.33 6.86 -14.11
CA PRO A 67 -13.05 7.14 -14.76
C PRO A 67 -12.23 8.27 -14.12
N SER A 68 -12.87 9.30 -13.54
CA SER A 68 -12.19 10.40 -12.85
C SER A 68 -11.33 9.96 -11.66
N GLN A 69 -11.60 8.79 -11.08
CA GLN A 69 -10.89 8.28 -9.92
C GLN A 69 -9.57 7.59 -10.29
N VAL A 70 -9.42 7.13 -11.53
CA VAL A 70 -8.31 6.28 -11.97
C VAL A 70 -6.96 6.97 -11.77
N ALA A 71 -6.83 8.22 -12.19
CA ALA A 71 -5.57 8.95 -12.05
C ALA A 71 -5.15 9.13 -10.59
N VAL A 72 -6.11 9.46 -9.71
CA VAL A 72 -5.86 9.65 -8.27
C VAL A 72 -5.51 8.33 -7.58
N ILE A 73 -6.21 7.25 -7.91
CA ILE A 73 -5.92 5.91 -7.39
C ILE A 73 -4.52 5.46 -7.83
N ASN A 74 -4.20 5.57 -9.12
CA ASN A 74 -2.88 5.19 -9.62
C ASN A 74 -1.78 6.02 -8.95
N ALA A 75 -1.96 7.34 -8.82
CA ALA A 75 -0.98 8.20 -8.14
C ALA A 75 -0.74 7.77 -6.68
N ALA A 76 -1.78 7.30 -5.98
CA ALA A 76 -1.64 6.81 -4.61
C ALA A 76 -0.89 5.46 -4.56
N PHE A 77 -1.18 4.51 -5.45
CA PHE A 77 -0.64 3.14 -5.36
C PHE A 77 0.64 2.91 -6.19
N THR A 78 1.03 3.83 -7.07
CA THR A 78 2.33 3.78 -7.75
C THR A 78 3.47 4.21 -6.82
N PRO A 79 4.53 3.41 -6.66
CA PRO A 79 5.70 3.83 -5.88
C PRO A 79 6.34 5.12 -6.39
N SER A 80 6.70 6.01 -5.47
CA SER A 80 7.40 7.24 -5.78
C SER A 80 8.83 6.96 -6.27
N PRO A 81 9.46 7.89 -7.02
CA PRO A 81 10.87 7.78 -7.36
C PRO A 81 11.78 7.57 -6.15
N GLU A 82 11.49 8.22 -5.03
CA GLU A 82 12.25 8.08 -3.78
C GLU A 82 12.10 6.68 -3.17
N GLU A 83 10.88 6.15 -3.11
CA GLU A 83 10.62 4.78 -2.63
C GLU A 83 11.37 3.75 -3.50
N ARG A 84 11.43 3.95 -4.82
CA ARG A 84 12.17 3.09 -5.74
C ARG A 84 13.68 3.17 -5.51
N LEU A 85 14.23 4.38 -5.35
CA LEU A 85 15.65 4.58 -5.07
C LEU A 85 16.06 3.92 -3.75
N ASN A 86 15.29 4.12 -2.69
CA ASN A 86 15.53 3.49 -1.40
C ASN A 86 15.41 1.95 -1.48
N ALA A 87 14.41 1.44 -2.20
CA ALA A 87 14.27 0.00 -2.43
C ALA A 87 15.47 -0.59 -3.17
N GLN A 88 15.95 0.09 -4.23
CA GLN A 88 17.13 -0.34 -4.96
C GLN A 88 18.38 -0.35 -4.06
N ALA A 89 18.58 0.69 -3.25
CA ALA A 89 19.69 0.76 -2.31
C ALA A 89 19.70 -0.41 -1.31
N ILE A 90 18.54 -0.80 -0.79
CA ILE A 90 18.41 -1.98 0.09
C ILE A 90 18.78 -3.26 -0.67
N VAL A 91 18.28 -3.44 -1.89
CA VAL A 91 18.57 -4.64 -2.70
C VAL A 91 20.07 -4.75 -2.99
N ASP A 92 20.70 -3.66 -3.40
CA ASP A 92 22.13 -3.60 -3.73
C ASP A 92 22.99 -3.86 -2.49
N LEU A 93 22.60 -3.30 -1.33
CA LEU A 93 23.29 -3.49 -0.06
C LEU A 93 23.33 -4.98 0.35
N PHE A 94 22.21 -5.70 0.22
CA PHE A 94 22.18 -7.14 0.49
C PHE A 94 22.88 -7.98 -0.59
N ALA A 95 22.85 -7.55 -1.85
CA ALA A 95 23.59 -8.22 -2.93
C ALA A 95 25.12 -8.13 -2.72
N ALA A 96 25.61 -7.01 -2.21
CA ALA A 96 27.02 -6.80 -1.87
C ALA A 96 27.47 -7.56 -0.61
N ASN A 97 26.53 -8.01 0.24
CA ASN A 97 26.81 -8.68 1.52
C ASN A 97 26.09 -10.03 1.61
N PRO A 98 26.46 -11.01 0.77
CA PRO A 98 25.78 -12.30 0.72
C PRO A 98 25.86 -13.01 2.08
N GLY A 99 24.72 -13.54 2.54
CA GLY A 99 24.62 -14.26 3.82
C GLY A 99 24.43 -13.37 5.06
N ALA A 100 24.45 -12.04 4.92
CA ALA A 100 24.14 -11.13 6.02
C ALA A 100 22.67 -11.26 6.45
N GLY A 101 22.44 -11.44 7.76
CA GLY A 101 21.08 -11.47 8.35
C GLY A 101 20.48 -10.08 8.57
N ALA A 102 21.35 -9.09 8.84
CA ALA A 102 20.99 -7.68 8.99
C ALA A 102 22.19 -6.79 8.62
N LEU A 103 21.91 -5.59 8.14
CA LEU A 103 22.87 -4.58 7.72
C LEU A 103 22.45 -3.20 8.25
N GLN A 104 23.32 -2.20 8.13
CA GLN A 104 23.00 -0.82 8.50
C GLN A 104 22.95 0.07 7.25
N MET A 105 21.92 0.92 7.16
CA MET A 105 21.74 1.91 6.10
C MET A 105 21.17 3.19 6.74
N ASP A 106 21.80 4.34 6.51
CA ASP A 106 21.39 5.64 7.08
C ASP A 106 21.12 5.62 8.60
N GLY A 107 21.98 4.90 9.33
CA GLY A 107 21.86 4.75 10.78
C GLY A 107 20.76 3.78 11.26
N LYS A 108 20.01 3.15 10.34
CA LYS A 108 18.94 2.20 10.64
C LYS A 108 19.34 0.77 10.31
N MET A 109 18.82 -0.19 11.07
CA MET A 109 18.96 -1.61 10.76
C MET A 109 18.02 -1.97 9.61
N VAL A 110 18.53 -2.70 8.63
CA VAL A 110 17.76 -3.33 7.56
C VAL A 110 18.01 -4.84 7.59
N ASP A 111 16.95 -5.62 7.40
CA ASP A 111 16.97 -7.09 7.53
C ASP A 111 16.13 -7.75 6.42
N ALA A 112 15.89 -9.07 6.52
CA ALA A 112 15.18 -9.83 5.49
C ALA A 112 13.75 -9.30 5.17
N PRO A 113 12.90 -8.93 6.15
CA PRO A 113 11.66 -8.20 5.89
C PRO A 113 11.81 -6.94 5.03
N HIS A 114 12.82 -6.10 5.32
CA HIS A 114 13.09 -4.89 4.54
C HIS A 114 13.51 -5.23 3.11
N LEU A 115 14.37 -6.23 2.93
CA LEU A 115 14.76 -6.72 1.59
C LEU A 115 13.55 -7.25 0.80
N LYS A 116 12.65 -8.00 1.45
CA LYS A 116 11.42 -8.49 0.82
C LYS A 116 10.52 -7.34 0.38
N ALA A 117 10.32 -6.34 1.23
CA ALA A 117 9.52 -5.16 0.92
C ALA A 117 10.15 -4.35 -0.24
N ALA A 118 11.46 -4.13 -0.22
CA ALA A 118 12.18 -3.45 -1.29
C ALA A 118 12.01 -4.15 -2.66
N LYS A 119 12.16 -5.48 -2.70
CA LYS A 119 11.90 -6.27 -3.92
C LYS A 119 10.46 -6.13 -4.42
N ALA A 120 9.48 -6.11 -3.51
CA ALA A 120 8.08 -5.92 -3.88
C ALA A 120 7.82 -4.52 -4.47
N VAL A 121 8.44 -3.47 -3.93
CA VAL A 121 8.36 -2.11 -4.48
C VAL A 121 8.93 -2.05 -5.90
N LEU A 122 10.09 -2.67 -6.14
CA LEU A 122 10.70 -2.68 -7.47
C LEU A 122 9.89 -3.50 -8.49
N ALA A 123 9.26 -4.60 -8.06
CA ALA A 123 8.39 -5.42 -8.90
C ALA A 123 7.12 -4.67 -9.36
N LEU A 124 6.59 -3.77 -8.53
CA LEU A 124 5.45 -2.91 -8.91
C LEU A 124 5.82 -1.79 -9.90
N ALA A 125 7.11 -1.49 -10.02
CA ALA A 125 7.63 -0.43 -10.88
C ALA A 125 8.26 -0.95 -12.18
N ALA A 126 8.25 -2.27 -12.39
CA ALA A 126 8.69 -2.88 -13.63
C ALA A 126 7.53 -2.83 -14.64
N ASP A 127 7.73 -2.07 -15.72
CA ASP A 127 6.90 -2.09 -16.92
C ASP A 127 7.10 -3.38 -17.73
#